data_AF-A0A935ISZ4-F1
#
_entry.id   AF-A0A935ISZ4-F1
#
_cell.length_a   1.000
_cell.length_b   1.000
_cell.length_c   1.000
_cell.angle_alpha   90.00
_cell.angle_beta   90.00
_cell.angle_gamma   90.00
#
_symmetry.space_group_name_H-M   'P 1'
#
loop_
_entity.id
_entity.type
_entity.pdbx_description
1 polymer ?
#
loop_
_entity_poly.entity_id
_entity_poly.type
_entity_poly.pdbx_seq_one_letter_code
_entity_poly.pdbx_strand_id
1 'polypeptide(L)'
;MKTKNYLFYTCLFFGGLLSAQEDQTVKATKMGEGAFMSYVITESGGNYTYAGINKEVYTFSFKPYQGDFKEIVVKEAEKTSTDSYYPDEEAFPATYVWGRLNTETCMRGWDYIERNKEKRMVILDEWVYILEKWESKDKYRIQKCFKKGELSGFKLTKKAFGAAKEMESAKHKETLQKYLDEAFKKQAELLPAWNANNKAKIDKQQAAKDRYRFTIDSVNGKYWTSDEGKRVKTQLDKKAGQAKITLVNDLSIDLLLRHGQGVSTRLKPGEKKQFDCSGDRVRKGKPRANNTIQFDDTDVILIESDGKGCGETVKASSVYK
;
A
#
# COMPACT_ATOMS: atom_id res chain seq x y z
N MET A 1 66.68 29.44 3.48
CA MET A 1 65.95 28.82 4.61
C MET A 1 64.76 29.68 4.98
N LYS A 2 63.54 29.24 4.67
CA LYS A 2 62.27 29.86 5.10
C LYS A 2 61.32 28.74 5.50
N THR A 3 61.01 28.68 6.78
CA THR A 3 60.09 27.76 7.45
C THR A 3 58.66 28.02 6.99
N LYS A 4 57.93 26.96 6.59
CA LYS A 4 56.49 27.01 6.34
C LYS A 4 55.76 26.46 7.57
N ASN A 5 54.95 27.31 8.19
CA ASN A 5 54.06 26.98 9.29
C ASN A 5 52.97 26.01 8.81
N TYR A 6 52.98 24.78 9.32
CA TYR A 6 51.82 23.89 9.28
C TYR A 6 50.94 24.21 10.48
N LEU A 7 49.81 24.86 10.22
CA LEU A 7 48.75 25.04 11.21
C LEU A 7 48.07 23.67 11.42
N PHE A 8 48.45 22.97 12.48
CA PHE A 8 47.76 21.80 12.98
C PHE A 8 46.44 22.24 13.61
N TYR A 9 45.33 22.05 12.91
CA TYR A 9 44.00 22.06 13.54
C TYR A 9 43.74 20.68 14.17
N THR A 10 44.30 20.48 15.35
CA THR A 10 43.84 19.45 16.30
C THR A 10 42.53 19.91 16.93
N CYS A 11 41.40 19.62 16.29
CA CYS A 11 40.12 19.59 16.99
C CYS A 11 40.00 18.24 17.71
N LEU A 12 40.19 18.31 19.02
CA LEU A 12 39.88 17.30 20.02
C LEU A 12 38.46 16.74 19.81
N PHE A 13 38.36 15.55 19.21
CA PHE A 13 37.18 14.68 19.29
C PHE A 13 37.44 13.60 20.34
N PHE A 14 37.21 13.93 21.61
CA PHE A 14 37.08 12.94 22.68
C PHE A 14 35.72 13.14 23.34
N GLY A 15 34.85 12.14 23.24
CA GLY A 15 33.60 12.11 24.01
C GLY A 15 32.43 11.37 23.37
N GLY A 16 32.61 10.09 23.02
CA GLY A 16 31.51 9.19 22.69
C GLY A 16 31.62 8.56 21.32
N LEU A 17 31.95 7.26 21.28
CA LEU A 17 31.61 6.36 20.18
C LEU A 17 30.06 6.27 20.08
N LEU A 18 29.43 7.34 19.62
CA LEU A 18 28.10 7.26 19.03
C LEU A 18 28.34 6.62 17.66
N SER A 19 27.98 5.36 17.49
CA SER A 19 27.86 4.77 16.16
C SER A 19 26.99 5.73 15.33
N ALA A 20 27.55 6.34 14.29
CA ALA A 20 26.79 7.22 13.41
C ALA A 20 25.57 6.43 12.90
N GLN A 21 24.37 6.98 13.09
CA GLN A 21 23.13 6.35 12.65
C GLN A 21 23.20 6.12 11.14
N GLU A 22 23.21 4.84 10.74
CA GLU A 22 23.28 4.48 9.32
C GLU A 22 21.93 4.72 8.65
N ASP A 23 21.97 5.35 7.48
CA ASP A 23 20.80 5.47 6.62
C ASP A 23 20.45 4.12 5.96
N GLN A 24 19.26 4.08 5.36
CA GLN A 24 18.74 2.88 4.72
C GLN A 24 19.55 2.42 3.50
N THR A 25 20.27 3.30 2.79
CA THR A 25 21.11 2.94 1.64
C THR A 25 22.35 2.17 2.09
N VAL A 26 22.98 2.62 3.17
CA VAL A 26 24.10 1.90 3.80
C VAL A 26 23.62 0.54 4.32
N LYS A 27 22.49 0.51 5.03
CA LYS A 27 21.90 -0.75 5.53
C LYS A 27 21.52 -1.71 4.40
N ALA A 28 20.93 -1.22 3.31
CA ALA A 28 20.63 -2.01 2.12
C ALA A 28 21.89 -2.59 1.49
N THR A 29 22.94 -1.77 1.34
CA THR A 29 24.20 -2.22 0.75
C THR A 29 24.88 -3.30 1.58
N LYS A 30 24.86 -3.18 2.93
CA LYS A 30 25.37 -4.21 3.83
C LYS A 30 24.55 -5.50 3.81
N MET A 31 23.21 -5.37 3.81
CA MET A 31 22.31 -6.51 3.66
C MET A 31 22.59 -7.24 2.34
N GLY A 32 22.82 -6.48 1.27
CA GLY A 32 23.15 -6.99 -0.06
C GLY A 32 21.98 -7.64 -0.78
N GLU A 33 22.18 -7.88 -2.08
CA GLU A 33 21.20 -8.51 -2.96
C GLU A 33 21.09 -10.02 -2.73
N GLY A 34 20.06 -10.62 -3.33
CA GLY A 34 19.88 -12.07 -3.42
C GLY A 34 18.51 -12.55 -2.95
N ALA A 35 18.46 -13.81 -2.52
CA ALA A 35 17.26 -14.48 -2.05
C ALA A 35 16.94 -14.14 -0.59
N PHE A 36 15.65 -14.03 -0.29
CA PHE A 36 15.09 -13.75 1.02
C PHE A 36 13.86 -14.63 1.28
N MET A 37 13.73 -15.11 2.52
CA MET A 37 12.54 -15.82 2.98
C MET A 37 11.60 -14.88 3.71
N SER A 38 10.31 -14.95 3.39
CA SER A 38 9.27 -14.21 4.11
C SER A 38 8.80 -14.98 5.35
N TYR A 39 8.68 -14.29 6.47
CA TYR A 39 8.15 -14.83 7.72
C TYR A 39 6.70 -14.37 7.93
N VAL A 40 5.88 -15.26 8.48
CA VAL A 40 4.43 -15.03 8.61
C VAL A 40 4.14 -14.19 9.85
N ILE A 41 3.78 -12.93 9.62
CA ILE A 41 3.35 -11.97 10.64
C ILE A 41 1.89 -11.58 10.36
N THR A 42 1.06 -11.51 11.40
CA THR A 42 -0.35 -11.10 11.29
C THR A 42 -0.71 -10.11 12.39
N GLU A 43 -1.34 -9.01 12.02
CA GLU A 43 -1.80 -7.99 12.95
C GLU A 43 -3.32 -8.13 13.17
N SER A 44 -3.74 -8.10 14.44
CA SER A 44 -5.15 -8.06 14.83
C SER A 44 -5.33 -7.19 16.07
N GLY A 45 -6.06 -6.11 15.94
CA GLY A 45 -6.38 -5.21 17.07
C GLY A 45 -5.15 -4.53 17.67
N GLY A 46 -4.13 -4.23 16.87
CA GLY A 46 -2.86 -3.63 17.29
C GLY A 46 -1.80 -4.63 17.75
N ASN A 47 -2.15 -5.91 17.89
CA ASN A 47 -1.23 -6.96 18.34
C ASN A 47 -0.71 -7.79 17.17
N TYR A 48 0.57 -8.13 17.20
CA TYR A 48 1.20 -8.99 16.21
C TYR A 48 1.26 -10.43 16.71
N THR A 49 0.90 -11.34 15.81
CA THR A 49 1.05 -12.79 15.97
C THR A 49 1.99 -13.32 14.89
N TYR A 50 2.65 -14.42 15.21
CA TYR A 50 3.79 -14.92 14.47
C TYR A 50 3.61 -16.41 14.19
N ALA A 51 3.94 -16.84 12.97
CA ALA A 51 3.85 -18.24 12.58
C ALA A 51 5.13 -18.71 11.86
N GLY A 52 4.97 -19.57 10.85
CA GLY A 52 6.08 -20.18 10.11
C GLY A 52 6.75 -19.25 9.10
N ILE A 53 7.47 -19.88 8.18
CA ILE A 53 8.14 -19.24 7.04
C ILE A 53 7.34 -19.59 5.79
N ASN A 54 7.07 -18.59 4.95
CA ASN A 54 6.45 -18.77 3.64
C ASN A 54 7.40 -19.57 2.73
N LYS A 55 6.86 -20.39 1.82
CA LYS A 55 7.68 -21.19 0.90
C LYS A 55 8.26 -20.35 -0.23
N GLU A 56 7.60 -19.23 -0.53
CA GLU A 56 7.95 -18.33 -1.61
C GLU A 56 9.25 -17.58 -1.28
N VAL A 57 10.20 -17.68 -2.21
CA VAL A 57 11.47 -16.96 -2.16
C VAL A 57 11.28 -15.60 -2.80
N TYR A 58 11.82 -14.56 -2.18
CA TYR A 58 11.82 -13.21 -2.71
C TYR A 58 13.23 -12.83 -3.13
N THR A 59 13.37 -12.26 -4.31
CA THR A 59 14.66 -11.75 -4.80
C THR A 59 14.70 -10.24 -4.66
N PHE A 60 15.72 -9.76 -3.96
CA PHE A 60 16.01 -8.34 -3.81
C PHE A 60 17.21 -8.03 -4.69
N SER A 61 17.07 -7.04 -5.57
CA SER A 61 18.17 -6.52 -6.40
C SER A 61 18.24 -5.00 -6.31
N PHE A 62 19.42 -4.44 -6.57
CA PHE A 62 19.62 -3.00 -6.55
C PHE A 62 19.89 -2.48 -7.94
N LYS A 63 19.29 -1.33 -8.26
CA LYS A 63 19.58 -0.56 -9.45
C LYS A 63 20.16 0.79 -9.05
N PRO A 64 21.09 1.37 -9.82
CA PRO A 64 21.55 2.73 -9.59
C PRO A 64 20.36 3.71 -9.58
N TYR A 65 20.36 4.64 -8.62
CA TYR A 65 19.37 5.69 -8.54
C TYR A 65 20.02 6.97 -8.01
N GLN A 66 20.12 8.01 -8.83
CA GLN A 66 20.56 9.36 -8.43
C GLN A 66 21.83 9.41 -7.53
N GLY A 67 23.01 9.37 -8.15
CA GLY A 67 24.27 9.38 -7.40
C GLY A 67 24.49 8.05 -6.69
N ASP A 68 24.79 8.07 -5.39
CA ASP A 68 25.11 6.89 -4.59
C ASP A 68 23.88 6.13 -4.08
N PHE A 69 22.67 6.67 -4.29
CA PHE A 69 21.45 5.99 -3.89
C PHE A 69 21.11 4.82 -4.83
N LYS A 70 20.23 3.94 -4.35
CA LYS A 70 19.81 2.73 -5.05
C LYS A 70 18.30 2.64 -5.08
N GLU A 71 17.74 2.16 -6.19
CA GLU A 71 16.40 1.59 -6.23
C GLU A 71 16.49 0.14 -5.76
N ILE A 72 15.61 -0.26 -4.85
CA ILE A 72 15.49 -1.65 -4.42
C ILE A 72 14.32 -2.28 -5.16
N VAL A 73 14.61 -3.31 -5.95
CA VAL A 73 13.61 -4.08 -6.69
C VAL A 73 13.36 -5.39 -5.97
N VAL A 74 12.10 -5.65 -5.63
CA VAL A 74 11.65 -6.86 -4.97
C VAL A 74 10.81 -7.67 -5.95
N LYS A 75 11.20 -8.92 -6.16
CA LYS A 75 10.46 -9.88 -6.97
C LYS A 75 10.03 -11.07 -6.11
N GLU A 76 8.75 -11.40 -6.14
CA GLU A 76 8.23 -12.58 -5.47
C GLU A 76 8.28 -13.79 -6.42
N ALA A 77 9.18 -14.74 -6.13
CA ALA A 77 9.35 -15.99 -6.87
C ALA A 77 9.28 -15.78 -8.40
N GLU A 78 8.43 -16.55 -9.08
CA GLU A 78 8.24 -16.50 -10.53
C GLU A 78 7.22 -15.44 -10.98
N LYS A 79 6.70 -14.59 -10.08
CA LYS A 79 5.78 -13.53 -10.49
C LYS A 79 6.46 -12.59 -11.48
N THR A 80 5.73 -12.19 -12.51
CA THR A 80 6.21 -11.25 -13.52
C THR A 80 6.30 -9.82 -13.00
N SER A 81 5.50 -9.47 -12.00
CA SER A 81 5.50 -8.16 -11.37
C SER A 81 6.64 -8.01 -10.37
N THR A 82 7.30 -6.86 -10.43
CA THR A 82 8.30 -6.42 -9.45
C THR A 82 7.79 -5.18 -8.72
N ASP A 83 8.12 -5.06 -7.44
CA ASP A 83 7.91 -3.86 -6.66
C ASP A 83 9.23 -3.07 -6.56
N SER A 84 9.21 -1.79 -6.94
CA SER A 84 10.37 -0.90 -6.82
C SER A 84 10.21 0.03 -5.63
N TYR A 85 11.28 0.19 -4.85
CA TYR A 85 11.33 1.07 -3.70
C TYR A 85 12.49 2.06 -3.82
N TYR A 86 12.22 3.33 -3.50
CA TYR A 86 13.15 4.45 -3.65
C TYR A 86 13.37 5.18 -2.32
N PRO A 87 14.56 5.73 -2.04
CA PRO A 87 14.84 6.43 -0.78
C PRO A 87 13.81 7.53 -0.53
N ASP A 88 13.27 7.63 0.70
CA ASP A 88 12.25 8.63 1.02
C ASP A 88 12.75 10.07 0.97
N GLU A 89 13.99 10.29 1.43
CA GLU A 89 14.68 11.57 1.42
C GLU A 89 16.16 11.36 1.11
N GLU A 90 16.73 12.21 0.27
CA GLU A 90 18.13 12.09 -0.13
C GLU A 90 19.09 12.69 0.90
N ALA A 91 18.63 13.65 1.72
CA ALA A 91 19.44 14.16 2.81
C ALA A 91 19.83 13.06 3.81
N PHE A 92 18.88 12.16 4.08
CA PHE A 92 19.07 10.99 4.92
C PHE A 92 17.91 10.00 4.68
N PRO A 93 18.13 8.90 3.95
CA PRO A 93 17.10 7.88 3.74
C PRO A 93 16.71 7.19 5.05
N ALA A 94 15.59 7.59 5.65
CA ALA A 94 15.05 6.95 6.85
C ALA A 94 14.27 5.69 6.49
N THR A 95 13.65 5.69 5.30
CA THR A 95 12.90 4.56 4.75
C THR A 95 13.04 4.51 3.24
N TYR A 96 12.61 3.41 2.65
CA TYR A 96 12.40 3.27 1.22
C TYR A 96 10.89 3.32 0.92
N VAL A 97 10.44 4.08 -0.06
CA VAL A 97 9.02 4.23 -0.43
C VAL A 97 8.75 3.49 -1.71
N TRP A 98 7.69 2.69 -1.74
CA TRP A 98 7.27 2.04 -2.98
C TRP A 98 6.94 3.10 -4.03
N GLY A 99 7.41 2.89 -5.25
CA GLY A 99 7.12 3.79 -6.35
C GLY A 99 7.22 3.13 -7.71
N ARG A 100 6.69 3.82 -8.71
CA ARG A 100 6.84 3.44 -10.11
C ARG A 100 7.53 4.57 -10.84
N LEU A 101 8.64 4.24 -11.50
CA LEU A 101 9.24 5.16 -12.46
C LEU A 101 8.28 5.32 -13.64
N ASN A 102 7.94 6.56 -13.94
CA ASN A 102 7.11 6.85 -15.10
C ASN A 102 7.98 6.79 -16.37
N THR A 103 7.60 5.91 -17.30
CA THR A 103 8.27 5.72 -18.58
C THR A 103 7.44 6.17 -19.78
N GLU A 104 6.34 6.90 -19.55
CA GLU A 104 5.48 7.40 -20.61
C GLU A 104 6.24 8.31 -21.55
N THR A 105 5.97 8.17 -22.86
CA THR A 105 6.70 8.92 -23.90
C THR A 105 6.57 10.44 -23.74
N CYS A 106 5.43 10.91 -23.25
CA CYS A 106 5.17 12.32 -22.94
C CYS A 106 6.00 12.86 -21.75
N MET A 107 6.62 11.97 -20.97
CA MET A 107 7.54 12.26 -19.87
C MET A 107 9.02 12.06 -20.26
N ARG A 108 9.34 11.78 -21.53
CA ARG A 108 10.72 11.57 -21.97
C ARG A 108 11.61 12.77 -21.61
N GLY A 109 12.71 12.50 -20.90
CA GLY A 109 13.63 13.51 -20.36
C GLY A 109 13.28 14.05 -18.97
N TRP A 110 12.16 13.59 -18.40
CA TRP A 110 11.68 13.97 -17.07
C TRP A 110 11.41 12.72 -16.24
N ASP A 111 12.44 12.27 -15.51
CA ASP A 111 12.30 11.13 -14.60
C ASP A 111 11.43 11.54 -13.41
N TYR A 112 10.20 11.00 -13.36
CA TYR A 112 9.29 11.17 -12.23
C TYR A 112 8.94 9.80 -11.64
N ILE A 113 9.05 9.69 -10.32
CA ILE A 113 8.62 8.51 -9.58
C ILE A 113 7.29 8.82 -8.92
N GLU A 114 6.26 8.10 -9.34
CA GLU A 114 4.98 8.10 -8.65
C GLU A 114 5.07 7.22 -7.41
N ARG A 115 5.13 7.84 -6.23
CA ARG A 115 5.33 7.16 -4.95
C ARG A 115 4.00 6.85 -4.28
N ASN A 116 3.81 5.61 -3.83
CA ASN A 116 2.76 5.25 -2.89
C ASN A 116 3.28 5.48 -1.47
N LYS A 117 2.88 6.60 -0.86
CA LYS A 117 3.35 7.01 0.47
C LYS A 117 2.93 6.07 1.60
N GLU A 118 1.91 5.24 1.38
CA GLU A 118 1.43 4.29 2.38
C GLU A 118 2.30 3.04 2.50
N LYS A 119 3.10 2.73 1.47
CA LYS A 119 3.94 1.53 1.40
C LYS A 119 5.41 1.89 1.52
N ARG A 120 6.06 1.34 2.53
CA ARG A 120 7.48 1.58 2.80
C ARG A 120 8.25 0.29 3.06
N MET A 121 9.56 0.36 2.91
CA MET A 121 10.51 -0.67 3.26
C MET A 121 11.50 -0.10 4.27
N VAL A 122 11.85 -0.92 5.27
CA VAL A 122 12.89 -0.61 6.26
C VAL A 122 13.77 -1.83 6.45
N ILE A 123 15.08 -1.65 6.38
CA ILE A 123 16.09 -2.68 6.50
C ILE A 123 16.81 -2.45 7.82
N LEU A 124 16.82 -3.44 8.70
CA LEU A 124 17.46 -3.41 10.01
C LEU A 124 18.19 -4.73 10.25
N ASP A 125 19.52 -4.66 10.29
CA ASP A 125 20.41 -5.76 10.65
C ASP A 125 20.11 -7.06 9.89
N GLU A 126 19.38 -8.01 10.49
CA GLU A 126 19.01 -9.29 9.86
C GLU A 126 17.62 -9.30 9.19
N TRP A 127 16.84 -8.23 9.36
CA TRP A 127 15.44 -8.17 8.97
C TRP A 127 15.17 -7.08 7.93
N VAL A 128 14.30 -7.38 6.99
CA VAL A 128 13.68 -6.38 6.11
C VAL A 128 12.19 -6.35 6.35
N TYR A 129 11.64 -5.16 6.55
CA TYR A 129 10.23 -4.91 6.84
C TYR A 129 9.59 -4.24 5.65
N ILE A 130 8.42 -4.72 5.25
CA ILE A 130 7.50 -3.98 4.39
C ILE A 130 6.37 -3.46 5.27
N LEU A 131 6.20 -2.14 5.25
CA LEU A 131 5.20 -1.40 6.00
C LEU A 131 4.09 -0.98 5.05
N GLU A 132 2.87 -0.97 5.56
CA GLU A 132 1.69 -0.49 4.84
C GLU A 132 0.82 0.40 5.74
N LYS A 133 -0.17 1.08 5.14
CA LYS A 133 -1.01 2.07 5.82
C LYS A 133 -0.17 3.09 6.60
N TRP A 134 0.98 3.45 6.02
CA TRP A 134 1.88 4.42 6.62
C TRP A 134 1.26 5.81 6.59
N GLU A 135 1.07 6.39 7.76
CA GLU A 135 0.70 7.80 7.93
C GLU A 135 1.88 8.60 8.51
N SER A 136 2.59 8.02 9.48
CA SER A 136 3.77 8.60 10.13
C SER A 136 4.67 7.50 10.70
N LYS A 137 5.83 7.90 11.24
CA LYS A 137 6.70 6.99 11.99
C LYS A 137 6.04 6.38 13.22
N ASP A 138 4.91 6.91 13.68
CA ASP A 138 4.18 6.43 14.86
C ASP A 138 2.93 5.61 14.47
N LYS A 139 2.52 5.68 13.20
CA LYS A 139 1.29 5.06 12.70
C LYS A 139 1.52 4.36 11.36
N TYR A 140 1.69 3.05 11.45
CA TYR A 140 1.89 2.12 10.33
C TYR A 140 1.60 0.68 10.77
N ARG A 141 1.44 -0.21 9.79
CA ARG A 141 1.34 -1.67 9.99
C ARG A 141 2.51 -2.38 9.34
N ILE A 142 3.08 -3.39 10.01
CA ILE A 142 4.06 -4.30 9.40
C ILE A 142 3.29 -5.32 8.57
N GLN A 143 3.47 -5.27 7.25
CA GLN A 143 2.82 -6.19 6.31
C GLN A 143 3.62 -7.49 6.18
N LYS A 144 4.94 -7.39 6.03
CA LYS A 144 5.85 -8.53 5.82
C LYS A 144 7.18 -8.31 6.51
N CYS A 145 7.77 -9.40 7.00
CA CYS A 145 9.14 -9.46 7.47
C CYS A 145 9.93 -10.47 6.61
N PHE A 146 11.19 -10.15 6.32
CA PHE A 146 12.08 -11.00 5.54
C PHE A 146 13.41 -11.19 6.25
N LYS A 147 14.04 -12.36 6.06
CA LYS A 147 15.47 -12.56 6.34
C LYS A 147 16.17 -13.01 5.07
N LYS A 148 17.44 -12.61 4.96
CA LYS A 148 18.30 -13.03 3.85
C LYS A 148 18.55 -14.54 3.86
N GLY A 149 18.63 -15.10 2.66
CA GLY A 149 18.89 -16.51 2.39
C GLY A 149 17.68 -17.20 1.76
N GLU A 150 17.97 -18.32 1.11
CA GLU A 150 16.96 -19.26 0.61
C GLU A 150 16.92 -20.50 1.51
N LEU A 151 15.72 -20.95 1.85
CA LEU A 151 15.52 -22.17 2.62
C LEU A 151 14.64 -23.13 1.83
N SER A 152 15.13 -24.35 1.64
CA SER A 152 14.40 -25.42 0.95
C SER A 152 14.48 -26.75 1.71
N GLY A 153 13.56 -27.66 1.39
CA GLY A 153 13.49 -29.02 1.93
C GLY A 153 13.51 -29.08 3.46
N PHE A 154 14.31 -29.99 4.01
CA PHE A 154 14.40 -30.22 5.46
C PHE A 154 14.86 -28.98 6.26
N LYS A 155 15.71 -28.12 5.67
CA LYS A 155 16.17 -26.89 6.34
C LYS A 155 15.01 -25.91 6.55
N LEU A 156 14.14 -25.75 5.55
CA LEU A 156 12.93 -24.93 5.66
C LEU A 156 12.02 -25.48 6.75
N THR A 157 11.73 -26.77 6.74
CA THR A 157 10.88 -27.41 7.75
C THR A 157 11.42 -27.18 9.17
N LYS A 158 12.71 -27.42 9.39
CA LYS A 158 13.35 -27.20 10.70
C LYS A 158 13.26 -25.74 11.16
N LYS A 159 13.53 -24.79 10.26
CA LYS A 159 13.45 -23.36 10.57
C LYS A 159 12.01 -22.90 10.81
N ALA A 160 11.04 -23.42 10.07
CA ALA A 160 9.62 -23.09 10.23
C ALA A 160 9.08 -23.43 11.63
N PHE A 161 9.52 -24.53 12.25
CA PHE A 161 9.12 -24.89 13.62
C PHE A 161 9.60 -23.90 14.69
N GLY A 162 10.73 -23.23 14.48
CA GLY A 162 11.30 -22.24 15.40
C GLY A 162 10.96 -20.79 15.06
N ALA A 163 10.36 -20.55 13.90
CA ALA A 163 10.20 -19.20 13.33
C ALA A 163 9.35 -18.29 14.21
N ALA A 164 8.25 -18.79 14.78
CA ALA A 164 7.38 -17.99 15.65
C ALA A 164 8.14 -17.45 16.88
N LYS A 165 8.89 -18.33 17.57
CA LYS A 165 9.71 -17.95 18.73
C LYS A 165 10.85 -16.99 18.35
N GLU A 166 11.46 -17.19 17.18
CA GLU A 166 12.50 -16.29 16.65
C GLU A 166 11.92 -14.88 16.44
N MET A 167 10.72 -14.78 15.86
CA MET A 167 10.05 -13.50 15.61
C MET A 167 9.55 -12.81 16.88
N GLU A 168 9.02 -13.56 17.85
CA GLU A 168 8.68 -13.01 19.17
C GLU A 168 9.90 -12.40 19.86
N SER A 169 11.04 -13.10 19.78
CA SER A 169 12.29 -12.65 20.40
C SER A 169 12.87 -11.41 19.71
N ALA A 170 12.56 -11.18 18.43
CA ALA A 170 13.05 -10.05 17.66
C ALA A 170 12.41 -8.70 18.03
N LYS A 171 11.29 -8.71 18.79
CA LYS A 171 10.60 -7.49 19.25
C LYS A 171 10.38 -6.48 18.12
N HIS A 172 9.79 -6.97 17.02
CA HIS A 172 9.79 -6.28 15.73
C HIS A 172 9.26 -4.84 15.81
N LYS A 173 8.14 -4.63 16.51
CA LYS A 173 7.53 -3.30 16.61
C LYS A 173 8.40 -2.34 17.41
N GLU A 174 8.96 -2.77 18.54
CA GLU A 174 9.83 -1.94 19.38
C GLU A 174 11.15 -1.60 18.68
N THR A 175 11.80 -2.60 18.08
CA THR A 175 13.06 -2.43 17.36
C THR A 175 12.89 -1.48 16.17
N LEU A 176 11.82 -1.68 15.39
CA LEU A 176 11.50 -0.82 14.26
C LEU A 176 11.16 0.61 14.72
N GLN A 177 10.36 0.76 15.77
CA GLN A 177 9.99 2.08 16.28
C GLN A 177 11.21 2.87 16.74
N LYS A 178 12.10 2.24 17.53
CA LYS A 178 13.33 2.87 17.99
C LYS A 178 14.18 3.38 16.82
N TYR A 179 14.36 2.55 15.79
CA TYR A 179 15.09 2.95 14.59
C TYR A 179 14.42 4.14 13.90
N LEU A 180 13.11 4.09 13.69
CA LEU A 180 12.38 5.14 12.99
C LEU A 180 12.48 6.47 13.74
N ASP A 181 12.39 6.45 15.08
CA ASP A 181 12.55 7.65 15.90
C ASP A 181 13.93 8.30 15.71
N GLU A 182 14.99 7.50 15.75
CA GLU A 182 16.38 7.96 15.56
C GLU A 182 16.62 8.45 14.12
N ALA A 183 16.15 7.69 13.13
CA ALA A 183 16.34 7.98 11.71
C ALA A 183 15.59 9.25 11.28
N PHE A 184 14.33 9.43 11.68
CA PHE A 184 13.57 10.63 11.34
C PHE A 184 14.08 11.87 12.09
N LYS A 185 14.58 11.72 13.32
CA LYS A 185 15.29 12.80 14.00
C LYS A 185 16.52 13.22 13.18
N LYS A 186 17.33 12.26 12.73
CA LYS A 186 18.54 12.54 11.94
C LYS A 186 18.22 13.18 10.59
N GLN A 187 17.17 12.70 9.93
CA GLN A 187 16.66 13.29 8.69
C GLN A 187 16.25 14.75 8.90
N ALA A 188 15.50 15.06 9.97
CA ALA A 188 15.10 16.42 10.28
C ALA A 188 16.29 17.36 10.58
N GLU A 189 17.36 16.85 11.19
CA GLU A 189 18.60 17.60 11.43
C GLU A 189 19.35 17.94 10.14
N LEU A 190 19.42 17.01 9.18
CA LEU A 190 20.24 17.14 7.97
C LEU A 190 19.49 17.83 6.80
N LEU A 191 18.17 17.67 6.74
CA LEU A 191 17.35 18.11 5.62
C LEU A 191 17.45 19.61 5.31
N PRO A 192 17.47 20.55 6.28
CA PRO A 192 17.56 21.98 5.98
C PRO A 192 18.84 22.36 5.23
N ALA A 193 20.00 21.86 5.68
CA ALA A 193 21.28 22.13 5.05
C ALA A 193 21.38 21.48 3.67
N TRP A 194 20.87 20.25 3.54
CA TRP A 194 20.82 19.58 2.25
C TRP A 194 19.95 20.36 1.25
N ASN A 195 18.77 20.82 1.66
CA ASN A 195 17.86 21.61 0.82
C ASN A 195 18.51 22.91 0.32
N ALA A 196 19.21 23.63 1.20
CA ALA A 196 19.91 24.86 0.84
C ALA A 196 20.98 24.60 -0.24
N ASN A 197 21.70 23.48 -0.15
CA ASN A 197 22.78 23.12 -1.07
C ASN A 197 22.30 22.44 -2.37
N ASN A 198 21.06 21.97 -2.43
CA ASN A 198 20.51 21.18 -3.55
C ASN A 198 19.29 21.84 -4.22
N LYS A 199 19.11 23.15 -4.07
CA LYS A 199 17.93 23.89 -4.57
C LYS A 199 17.63 23.63 -6.06
N ALA A 200 18.64 23.66 -6.93
CA ALA A 200 18.46 23.43 -8.37
C ALA A 200 17.94 22.01 -8.67
N LYS A 201 18.38 21.01 -7.90
CA LYS A 201 17.90 19.63 -8.02
C LYS A 201 16.44 19.50 -7.58
N ILE A 202 16.11 20.10 -6.43
CA ILE A 202 14.74 20.14 -5.90
C ILE A 202 13.79 20.80 -6.91
N ASP A 203 14.21 21.92 -7.50
CA ASP A 203 13.41 22.63 -8.51
C ASP A 203 13.18 21.78 -9.76
N LYS A 204 14.20 21.04 -10.22
CA LYS A 204 14.05 20.10 -11.34
C LYS A 204 13.08 18.97 -11.02
N GLN A 205 13.16 18.38 -9.82
CA GLN A 205 12.24 17.33 -9.38
C GLN A 205 10.79 17.84 -9.27
N GLN A 206 10.61 19.06 -8.75
CA GLN A 206 9.29 19.69 -8.66
C GLN A 206 8.72 20.01 -10.05
N ALA A 207 9.53 20.54 -10.97
CA ALA A 207 9.13 20.77 -12.36
C ALA A 207 8.72 19.47 -13.08
N ALA A 208 9.44 18.36 -12.85
CA ALA A 208 9.07 17.04 -13.39
C ALA A 208 7.68 16.59 -12.90
N LYS A 209 7.43 16.77 -11.59
CA LYS A 209 6.14 16.45 -10.96
C LYS A 209 4.99 17.31 -11.50
N ASP A 210 5.22 18.61 -11.64
CA ASP A 210 4.21 19.54 -12.15
C ASP A 210 3.91 19.27 -13.62
N ARG A 211 4.94 18.93 -14.41
CA ARG A 211 4.76 18.50 -15.80
C ARG A 211 3.96 17.20 -15.90
N TYR A 212 4.23 16.23 -15.03
CA TYR A 212 3.46 14.99 -14.98
C TYR A 212 1.98 15.25 -14.73
N ARG A 213 1.68 16.04 -13.69
CA ARG A 213 0.30 16.44 -13.36
C ARG A 213 -0.38 17.15 -14.52
N PHE A 214 0.30 18.15 -15.10
CA PHE A 214 -0.21 18.86 -16.27
C PHE A 214 -0.51 17.93 -17.44
N THR A 215 0.36 16.96 -17.72
CA THR A 215 0.15 16.00 -18.80
C THR A 215 -1.05 15.10 -18.51
N ILE A 216 -1.18 14.55 -17.30
CA ILE A 216 -2.36 13.77 -16.90
C ILE A 216 -3.62 14.61 -17.05
N ASP A 217 -3.64 15.83 -16.50
CA ASP A 217 -4.79 16.71 -16.54
C ASP A 217 -5.14 17.10 -17.98
N SER A 218 -4.15 17.29 -18.84
CA SER A 218 -4.35 17.57 -20.26
C SER A 218 -4.93 16.37 -21.00
N VAL A 219 -4.41 15.15 -20.77
CA VAL A 219 -4.91 13.93 -21.40
C VAL A 219 -6.32 13.60 -20.89
N ASN A 220 -6.54 13.65 -19.59
CA ASN A 220 -7.86 13.44 -18.97
C ASN A 220 -8.84 14.52 -19.44
N GLY A 221 -8.42 15.78 -19.48
CA GLY A 221 -9.22 16.89 -19.98
C GLY A 221 -9.62 16.68 -21.44
N LYS A 222 -8.69 16.30 -22.32
CA LYS A 222 -8.98 15.94 -23.72
C LYS A 222 -9.94 14.76 -23.82
N TYR A 223 -9.76 13.74 -22.99
CA TYR A 223 -10.68 12.60 -22.95
C TYR A 223 -12.08 13.04 -22.55
N TRP A 224 -12.24 13.71 -21.39
CA TRP A 224 -13.54 14.15 -20.89
C TRP A 224 -14.24 15.21 -21.75
N THR A 225 -13.50 15.91 -22.62
CA THR A 225 -14.04 16.84 -23.61
C THR A 225 -14.30 16.20 -24.99
N SER A 226 -13.77 15.00 -25.25
CA SER A 226 -14.09 14.20 -26.45
C SER A 226 -15.53 13.71 -26.44
N ASP A 227 -16.07 13.32 -27.59
CA ASP A 227 -17.44 12.82 -27.71
C ASP A 227 -17.67 11.56 -26.88
N GLU A 228 -16.69 10.65 -26.82
CA GLU A 228 -16.78 9.45 -25.98
C GLU A 228 -16.74 9.80 -24.49
N GLY A 229 -15.84 10.69 -24.06
CA GLY A 229 -15.77 11.12 -22.67
C GLY A 229 -17.04 11.86 -22.23
N LYS A 230 -17.63 12.71 -23.10
CA LYS A 230 -18.94 13.32 -22.86
C LYS A 230 -20.04 12.25 -22.75
N ARG A 231 -20.05 11.26 -23.63
CA ARG A 231 -21.02 10.15 -23.60
C ARG A 231 -20.93 9.37 -22.28
N VAL A 232 -19.73 8.99 -21.88
CA VAL A 232 -19.47 8.28 -20.61
C VAL A 232 -19.87 9.16 -19.42
N LYS A 233 -19.49 10.44 -19.42
CA LYS A 233 -19.86 11.38 -18.35
C LYS A 233 -21.38 11.52 -18.24
N THR A 234 -22.10 11.71 -19.36
CA THR A 234 -23.56 11.76 -19.35
C THR A 234 -24.18 10.46 -18.84
N GLN A 235 -23.61 9.29 -19.16
CA GLN A 235 -24.07 8.02 -18.59
C GLN A 235 -23.85 7.96 -17.07
N LEU A 236 -22.68 8.37 -16.58
CA LEU A 236 -22.37 8.40 -15.15
C LEU A 236 -23.26 9.39 -14.40
N ASP A 237 -23.44 10.60 -14.93
CA ASP A 237 -24.31 11.63 -14.35
C ASP A 237 -25.78 11.16 -14.35
N LYS A 238 -26.23 10.48 -15.41
CA LYS A 238 -27.56 9.86 -15.46
C LYS A 238 -27.73 8.77 -14.42
N LYS A 239 -26.71 7.92 -14.19
CA LYS A 239 -26.73 6.90 -13.12
C LYS A 239 -26.74 7.52 -11.73
N ALA A 240 -25.92 8.55 -11.51
CA ALA A 240 -25.80 9.22 -10.21
C ALA A 240 -27.06 10.04 -9.85
N GLY A 241 -27.72 10.64 -10.84
CA GLY A 241 -28.95 11.42 -10.67
C GLY A 241 -30.24 10.60 -10.62
N GLN A 242 -30.19 9.29 -10.85
CA GLN A 242 -31.37 8.42 -10.78
C GLN A 242 -31.80 8.21 -9.32
N ALA A 243 -33.07 8.51 -9.04
CA ALA A 243 -33.67 8.22 -7.74
C ALA A 243 -33.60 6.72 -7.42
N LYS A 244 -33.20 6.37 -6.20
CA LYS A 244 -33.06 4.99 -5.75
C LYS A 244 -34.41 4.29 -5.61
N ILE A 245 -34.45 2.99 -5.85
CA ILE A 245 -35.62 2.14 -5.59
C ILE A 245 -35.60 1.76 -4.12
N THR A 246 -36.72 1.91 -3.41
CA THR A 246 -36.84 1.54 -1.99
C THR A 246 -37.61 0.23 -1.85
N LEU A 247 -36.97 -0.82 -1.33
CA LEU A 247 -37.67 -2.04 -0.89
C LEU A 247 -38.12 -1.87 0.56
N VAL A 248 -39.39 -2.09 0.84
CA VAL A 248 -39.95 -2.11 2.20
C VAL A 248 -40.38 -3.52 2.51
N ASN A 249 -39.88 -4.09 3.61
CA ASN A 249 -40.37 -5.38 4.09
C ASN A 249 -41.67 -5.18 4.87
N ASP A 250 -42.80 -5.28 4.20
CA ASP A 250 -44.14 -5.24 4.80
C ASP A 250 -44.68 -6.63 5.18
N LEU A 251 -43.85 -7.67 5.08
CA LEU A 251 -44.19 -9.02 5.53
C LEU A 251 -43.94 -9.16 7.04
N SER A 252 -44.57 -10.17 7.65
CA SER A 252 -44.33 -10.54 9.06
C SER A 252 -43.06 -11.37 9.29
N ILE A 253 -42.25 -11.59 8.24
CA ILE A 253 -41.04 -12.43 8.26
C ILE A 253 -39.80 -11.66 7.82
N ASP A 254 -38.62 -12.13 8.24
CA ASP A 254 -37.34 -11.62 7.76
C ASP A 254 -37.19 -11.86 6.25
N LEU A 255 -36.89 -10.80 5.51
CA LEU A 255 -36.58 -10.87 4.09
C LEU A 255 -35.07 -10.99 3.89
N LEU A 256 -34.63 -12.12 3.33
CA LEU A 256 -33.23 -12.36 3.00
C LEU A 256 -32.97 -11.90 1.58
N LEU A 257 -31.94 -11.09 1.38
CA LEU A 257 -31.63 -10.41 0.14
C LEU A 257 -30.22 -10.73 -0.33
N ARG A 258 -30.10 -10.85 -1.64
CA ARG A 258 -28.84 -10.97 -2.37
C ARG A 258 -28.79 -9.93 -3.48
N HIS A 259 -27.72 -9.15 -3.53
CA HIS A 259 -27.55 -8.07 -4.52
C HIS A 259 -26.07 -7.74 -4.70
N GLY A 260 -25.75 -6.99 -5.75
CA GLY A 260 -24.39 -6.59 -6.05
C GLY A 260 -23.46 -7.78 -6.30
N GLN A 261 -22.17 -7.58 -6.02
CA GLN A 261 -21.13 -8.62 -6.03
C GLN A 261 -21.22 -9.55 -4.80
N GLY A 262 -22.40 -10.16 -4.60
CA GLY A 262 -22.61 -11.19 -3.59
C GLY A 262 -22.81 -10.68 -2.17
N VAL A 263 -23.44 -9.52 -2.00
CA VAL A 263 -23.79 -8.98 -0.69
C VAL A 263 -25.03 -9.69 -0.15
N SER A 264 -24.95 -10.19 1.08
CA SER A 264 -26.08 -10.79 1.80
C SER A 264 -26.65 -9.77 2.79
N THR A 265 -27.94 -9.49 2.72
CA THR A 265 -28.62 -8.55 3.63
C THR A 265 -29.89 -9.18 4.17
N ARG A 266 -30.10 -9.09 5.48
CA ARG A 266 -31.38 -9.41 6.11
C ARG A 266 -32.13 -8.10 6.36
N LEU A 267 -33.39 -8.06 5.96
CA LEU A 267 -34.29 -6.92 6.15
C LEU A 267 -35.46 -7.38 7.03
N LYS A 268 -35.56 -6.87 8.26
CA LYS A 268 -36.60 -7.27 9.23
C LYS A 268 -37.97 -6.67 8.85
N PRO A 269 -39.08 -7.21 9.40
CA PRO A 269 -40.40 -6.60 9.24
C PRO A 269 -40.40 -5.10 9.56
N GLY A 270 -40.95 -4.29 8.67
CA GLY A 270 -41.02 -2.82 8.74
C GLY A 270 -39.76 -2.09 8.27
N GLU A 271 -38.64 -2.77 8.07
CA GLU A 271 -37.41 -2.12 7.59
C GLU A 271 -37.47 -1.83 6.08
N LYS A 272 -36.71 -0.82 5.67
CA LYS A 272 -36.56 -0.42 4.26
C LYS A 272 -35.10 -0.35 3.84
N LYS A 273 -34.82 -0.66 2.59
CA LYS A 273 -33.49 -0.53 1.99
C LYS A 273 -33.56 0.08 0.59
N GLN A 274 -32.60 0.94 0.29
CA GLN A 274 -32.49 1.61 -1.00
C GLN A 274 -31.46 0.91 -1.89
N PHE A 275 -31.78 0.81 -3.16
CA PHE A 275 -30.95 0.21 -4.19
C PHE A 275 -30.82 1.17 -5.37
N ASP A 276 -29.66 1.14 -6.01
CA ASP A 276 -29.43 1.97 -7.20
C ASP A 276 -30.37 1.50 -8.33
N CYS A 277 -30.97 2.46 -9.03
CA CYS A 277 -31.97 2.18 -10.05
C CYS A 277 -31.39 1.47 -11.28
N SER A 278 -30.09 1.67 -11.55
CA SER A 278 -29.35 0.99 -12.59
C SER A 278 -28.16 0.25 -11.99
N GLY A 279 -28.29 -1.07 -11.86
CA GLY A 279 -27.33 -1.91 -11.15
C GLY A 279 -27.71 -3.40 -11.14
N ASP A 280 -27.10 -4.16 -10.24
CA ASP A 280 -27.39 -5.58 -10.10
C ASP A 280 -28.79 -5.83 -9.51
N ARG A 281 -29.43 -6.91 -9.95
CA ARG A 281 -30.75 -7.33 -9.46
C ARG A 281 -30.71 -7.61 -7.95
N VAL A 282 -31.79 -7.25 -7.27
CA VAL A 282 -32.02 -7.69 -5.88
C VAL A 282 -32.82 -8.98 -5.94
N ARG A 283 -32.22 -10.06 -5.47
CA ARG A 283 -32.82 -11.40 -5.41
C ARG A 283 -33.16 -11.77 -3.98
N LYS A 284 -34.15 -12.65 -3.82
CA LYS A 284 -34.38 -13.35 -2.55
C LYS A 284 -33.18 -14.26 -2.27
N GLY A 285 -32.65 -14.18 -1.07
CA GLY A 285 -31.60 -15.06 -0.57
C GLY A 285 -32.17 -16.29 0.12
N LYS A 286 -31.39 -17.38 0.12
CA LYS A 286 -31.64 -18.57 0.93
C LYS A 286 -30.47 -18.77 1.91
N PRO A 287 -30.70 -19.12 3.18
CA PRO A 287 -29.61 -19.43 4.11
C PRO A 287 -28.75 -20.57 3.56
N ARG A 288 -27.42 -20.39 3.60
CA ARG A 288 -26.48 -21.47 3.29
C ARG A 288 -26.40 -22.43 4.47
N ALA A 289 -26.38 -23.73 4.19
CA ALA A 289 -26.34 -24.79 5.20
C ALA A 289 -24.93 -24.92 5.83
N ASN A 290 -24.53 -23.95 6.66
CA ASN A 290 -23.26 -23.99 7.42
C ASN A 290 -23.13 -22.90 8.50
N ASN A 291 -24.22 -22.39 9.07
CA ASN A 291 -24.21 -21.29 10.06
C ASN A 291 -23.47 -20.01 9.61
N THR A 292 -23.33 -19.78 8.29
CA THR A 292 -22.76 -18.53 7.78
C THR A 292 -23.82 -17.44 7.72
N ILE A 293 -23.37 -16.18 7.81
CA ILE A 293 -24.21 -14.99 7.56
C ILE A 293 -24.46 -14.75 6.06
N GLN A 294 -23.98 -15.64 5.20
CA GLN A 294 -24.10 -15.52 3.75
C GLN A 294 -25.34 -16.26 3.25
N PHE A 295 -25.98 -15.68 2.23
CA PHE A 295 -27.12 -16.29 1.56
C PHE A 295 -26.73 -16.73 0.15
N ASP A 296 -27.33 -17.82 -0.33
CA ASP A 296 -27.27 -18.21 -1.72
C ASP A 296 -28.38 -17.50 -2.51
N ASP A 297 -28.14 -17.23 -3.79
CA ASP A 297 -29.13 -16.62 -4.66
C ASP A 297 -30.27 -17.60 -4.92
N THR A 298 -31.50 -17.07 -4.99
CA THR A 298 -32.63 -17.79 -5.57
C THR A 298 -33.03 -17.15 -6.90
N ASP A 299 -33.87 -17.85 -7.66
CA ASP A 299 -34.38 -17.33 -8.93
C ASP A 299 -35.42 -16.21 -8.77
N VAL A 300 -35.89 -15.96 -7.55
CA VAL A 300 -36.89 -14.93 -7.26
C VAL A 300 -36.22 -13.55 -7.23
N ILE A 301 -36.57 -12.72 -8.23
CA ILE A 301 -36.13 -11.34 -8.35
C ILE A 301 -37.14 -10.44 -7.63
N LEU A 302 -36.65 -9.66 -6.68
CA LEU A 302 -37.45 -8.73 -5.87
C LEU A 302 -37.40 -7.31 -6.45
N ILE A 303 -36.26 -6.90 -7.01
CA ILE A 303 -36.10 -5.64 -7.74
C ILE A 303 -35.28 -5.90 -9.01
N GLU A 304 -35.84 -5.47 -10.14
CA GLU A 304 -35.11 -5.28 -11.40
C GLU A 304 -34.49 -3.88 -11.38
N SER A 305 -33.15 -3.80 -11.25
CA SER A 305 -32.41 -2.55 -11.32
C SER A 305 -31.97 -2.24 -12.77
N ASP A 306 -32.92 -2.29 -13.70
CA ASP A 306 -32.69 -2.12 -15.15
C ASP A 306 -32.82 -0.64 -15.61
N GLY A 307 -32.99 0.29 -14.67
CA GLY A 307 -33.21 1.71 -14.91
C GLY A 307 -34.68 2.12 -15.02
N LYS A 308 -35.63 1.20 -14.85
CA LYS A 308 -37.07 1.48 -14.73
C LYS A 308 -37.50 1.54 -13.25
N GLY A 309 -38.62 2.22 -12.97
CA GLY A 309 -39.17 2.32 -11.61
C GLY A 309 -38.30 3.11 -10.63
N CYS A 310 -37.40 3.98 -11.12
CA CYS A 310 -36.55 4.80 -10.25
C CYS A 310 -37.39 5.67 -9.30
N GLY A 311 -37.02 5.70 -8.02
CA GLY A 311 -37.74 6.43 -6.98
C GLY A 311 -38.97 5.71 -6.43
N GLU A 312 -39.34 4.55 -6.98
CA GLU A 312 -40.48 3.79 -6.48
C GLU A 312 -40.19 3.15 -5.12
N THR A 313 -41.27 2.96 -4.36
CA THR A 313 -41.27 2.16 -3.14
C THR A 313 -41.97 0.84 -3.42
N VAL A 314 -41.19 -0.23 -3.47
CA VAL A 314 -41.66 -1.60 -3.69
C VAL A 314 -41.94 -2.24 -2.34
N LYS A 315 -43.16 -2.74 -2.15
CA LYS A 315 -43.52 -3.55 -0.99
C LYS A 315 -43.08 -4.99 -1.23
N ALA A 316 -42.45 -5.61 -0.24
CA ALA A 316 -42.00 -7.00 -0.35
C ALA A 316 -43.16 -7.94 -0.69
N SER A 317 -44.34 -7.73 -0.12
CA SER A 317 -45.55 -8.52 -0.40
C SER A 317 -45.97 -8.55 -1.87
N SER A 318 -45.62 -7.54 -2.68
CA SER A 318 -46.00 -7.50 -4.10
C SER A 318 -45.02 -8.24 -5.02
N VAL A 319 -43.81 -8.55 -4.54
CA VAL A 319 -42.73 -9.17 -5.34
C VAL A 319 -42.23 -10.49 -4.75
N TYR A 320 -42.52 -10.74 -3.47
CA TYR A 320 -42.19 -11.97 -2.77
C TYR A 320 -43.25 -13.03 -3.08
N LYS A 321 -43.06 -13.70 -4.22
CA LYS A 321 -43.86 -14.87 -4.63
C LYS A 321 -43.21 -16.18 -4.20
#